data_AF-A0A9E3F3K8-F1
#
_entry.id   AF-A0A9E3F3K8-F1
#
_cell.length_a   1.000
_cell.length_b   1.000
_cell.length_c   1.000
_cell.angle_alpha   90.00
_cell.angle_beta   90.00
_cell.angle_gamma   90.00
#
_symmetry.space_group_name_H-M   'P 1'
#
loop_
_entity.id
_entity.type
_entity.pdbx_description
1 polymer ?
#
loop_
_entity_poly.entity_id
_entity_poly.type
_entity_poly.pdbx_seq_one_letter_code
_entity_poly.pdbx_strand_id
1 'polypeptide(L)'
;MSPRRLAGLLLLVPLLGACATKRDLRDLRDEVVALRAAQDSTLRELMREQRRQHSMLDSLSDQQVRTRGDISNRFLQIDRQLVQIQELTGQGQQRLSELREQLNARQQEIARQADSAARADTARSAPSEAATGSGAGADELYNTSLAALRRGSLQTARAGFQEFLRTSPQHRLAPDALFYVGETYNEARDVDQALLVYAQVVQRYPASSRAPTALYRAGTVEAGRGNRTQARTLLNRVVQAYPRSPEAALARDQLQKLGRG
;
A
#
# COMPACT_ATOMS: atom_id res chain seq x y z
N MET A 1 -5.21 101.76 73.57
CA MET A 1 -6.19 100.86 74.22
C MET A 1 -7.01 100.18 73.13
N SER A 2 -7.19 98.87 73.26
CA SER A 2 -7.89 97.84 72.45
C SER A 2 -9.42 98.08 72.27
N PRO A 3 -10.24 97.21 71.59
CA PRO A 3 -10.00 95.93 70.84
C PRO A 3 -10.71 95.84 69.43
N ARG A 4 -10.26 95.03 68.45
CA ARG A 4 -10.63 93.61 68.05
C ARG A 4 -12.16 93.32 68.03
N ARG A 5 -12.80 92.75 66.98
CA ARG A 5 -12.67 91.36 66.48
C ARG A 5 -13.46 91.06 65.16
N LEU A 6 -12.82 90.26 64.30
CA LEU A 6 -13.28 89.12 63.48
C LEU A 6 -14.56 89.22 62.60
N ALA A 7 -14.32 89.44 61.30
CA ALA A 7 -15.14 88.87 60.22
C ALA A 7 -14.66 87.43 59.94
N GLY A 8 -15.54 86.44 60.17
CA GLY A 8 -15.30 85.03 59.85
C GLY A 8 -16.43 84.51 58.99
N LEU A 9 -16.23 84.58 57.68
CA LEU A 9 -17.13 84.13 56.63
C LEU A 9 -17.46 82.63 56.81
N LEU A 10 -18.75 82.34 56.93
CA LEU A 10 -19.33 81.02 57.05
C LEU A 10 -19.22 80.30 55.70
N LEU A 11 -18.15 79.50 55.51
CA LEU A 11 -17.90 78.74 54.30
C LEU A 11 -18.70 77.43 54.34
N LEU A 12 -19.95 77.53 53.91
CA LEU A 12 -20.88 76.40 53.73
C LEU A 12 -20.47 75.65 52.45
N VAL A 13 -19.57 74.69 52.60
CA VAL A 13 -19.09 73.80 51.52
C VAL A 13 -20.28 72.96 51.01
N PRO A 14 -20.56 72.94 49.69
CA PRO A 14 -21.76 72.29 49.17
C PRO A 14 -21.60 70.76 49.14
N LEU A 15 -22.59 70.03 49.65
CA LEU A 15 -22.72 68.56 49.64
C LEU A 15 -22.94 67.93 48.23
N LEU A 16 -22.65 68.64 47.14
CA LEU A 16 -22.97 68.21 45.77
C LEU A 16 -21.94 67.24 45.14
N GLY A 17 -20.76 67.06 45.74
CA GLY A 17 -19.73 66.13 45.25
C GLY A 17 -19.91 64.65 45.63
N ALA A 18 -20.84 64.33 46.54
CA ALA A 18 -21.04 62.98 47.07
C ALA A 18 -21.91 62.07 46.19
N CYS A 19 -22.61 62.63 45.19
CA CYS A 19 -23.48 61.87 44.30
C CYS A 19 -22.76 61.36 43.05
N ALA A 20 -21.80 62.13 42.51
CA ALA A 20 -20.97 61.70 41.38
C ALA A 20 -20.08 60.51 41.77
N THR A 21 -19.39 60.63 42.90
CA THR A 21 -18.56 59.56 43.47
C THR A 21 -19.35 58.30 43.83
N LYS A 22 -20.60 58.41 44.29
CA LYS A 22 -21.46 57.23 44.54
C LYS A 22 -21.88 56.51 43.27
N ARG A 23 -22.06 57.24 42.16
CA ARG A 23 -22.39 56.64 40.86
C ARG A 23 -21.17 55.93 40.29
N ASP A 24 -20.02 56.59 40.29
CA ASP A 24 -18.75 56.02 39.82
C ASP A 24 -18.35 54.77 40.63
N LEU A 25 -18.61 54.76 41.95
CA LEU A 25 -18.35 53.59 42.79
C LEU A 25 -19.27 52.40 42.48
N ARG A 26 -20.50 52.65 42.02
CA ARG A 26 -21.43 51.59 41.58
C ARG A 26 -21.02 51.06 40.22
N ASP A 27 -20.69 51.94 39.28
CA ASP A 27 -20.25 51.56 37.94
C ASP A 27 -18.96 50.71 38.03
N LEU A 28 -18.00 51.10 38.88
CA LEU A 28 -16.79 50.32 39.13
C LEU A 28 -17.08 48.95 39.76
N ARG A 29 -18.04 48.88 40.70
CA ARG A 29 -18.45 47.62 41.33
C ARG A 29 -19.08 46.68 40.30
N ASP A 30 -19.92 47.22 39.43
CA ASP A 30 -20.61 46.45 38.38
C ASP A 30 -19.60 45.95 37.34
N GLU A 31 -18.60 46.78 36.97
CA GLU A 31 -17.51 46.39 36.08
C GLU A 31 -16.62 45.30 36.68
N VAL A 32 -16.29 45.37 37.98
CA VAL A 32 -15.56 44.31 38.68
C VAL A 32 -16.35 43.00 38.73
N VAL A 33 -17.68 43.07 38.93
CA VAL A 33 -18.54 41.88 38.90
C VAL A 33 -18.61 41.29 37.49
N ALA A 34 -18.73 42.14 36.46
CA ALA A 34 -18.73 41.73 35.07
C ALA A 34 -17.39 41.08 34.67
N LEU A 35 -16.27 41.66 35.09
CA LEU A 35 -14.93 41.12 34.81
C LEU A 35 -14.71 39.77 35.51
N ARG A 36 -15.17 39.61 36.76
CA ARG A 36 -15.11 38.33 37.47
C ARG A 36 -15.99 37.27 36.79
N ALA A 37 -17.20 37.64 36.38
CA ALA A 37 -18.08 36.74 35.63
C ALA A 37 -17.46 36.32 34.28
N ALA A 38 -16.77 37.25 33.59
CA ALA A 38 -16.03 36.97 32.37
C ALA A 38 -14.84 36.02 32.64
N GLN A 39 -14.04 36.26 33.68
CA GLN A 39 -12.96 35.35 34.11
C GLN A 39 -13.47 33.96 34.46
N ASP A 40 -14.59 33.85 35.18
CA ASP A 40 -15.19 32.57 35.53
C ASP A 40 -15.72 31.83 34.29
N SER A 41 -16.17 32.56 33.28
CA SER A 41 -16.60 31.98 32.01
C SER A 41 -15.41 31.41 31.20
N THR A 42 -14.30 32.16 31.11
CA THR A 42 -13.10 31.72 30.38
C THR A 42 -12.41 30.56 31.08
N LEU A 43 -12.34 30.57 32.42
CA LEU A 43 -11.78 29.45 33.18
C LEU A 43 -12.60 28.17 33.00
N ARG A 44 -13.94 28.27 32.96
CA ARG A 44 -14.82 27.14 32.64
C ARG A 44 -14.62 26.62 31.22
N GLU A 45 -14.40 27.50 30.26
CA GLU A 45 -14.12 27.12 28.87
C GLU A 45 -12.78 26.39 28.74
N LEU A 46 -11.71 26.93 29.35
CA LEU A 46 -10.41 26.28 29.45
C LEU A 46 -10.50 24.88 30.09
N MET A 47 -11.25 24.74 31.19
CA MET A 47 -11.45 23.43 31.82
C MET A 47 -12.23 22.44 30.97
N ARG A 48 -13.14 22.91 30.11
CA ARG A 48 -13.87 22.07 29.14
C ARG A 48 -12.94 21.62 28.02
N GLU A 49 -12.11 22.53 27.51
CA GLU A 49 -11.16 22.23 26.45
C GLU A 49 -10.08 21.26 26.94
N GLN A 50 -9.53 21.50 28.14
CA GLN A 50 -8.57 20.60 28.76
C GLN A 50 -9.17 19.19 28.97
N ARG A 51 -10.43 19.09 29.40
CA ARG A 51 -11.13 17.80 29.53
C ARG A 51 -11.32 17.11 28.18
N ARG A 52 -11.67 17.85 27.13
CA ARG A 52 -11.77 17.31 25.76
C ARG A 52 -10.43 16.77 25.29
N GLN A 53 -9.34 17.51 25.49
CA GLN A 53 -8.00 17.07 25.12
C GLN A 53 -7.61 15.78 25.85
N HIS A 54 -7.86 15.67 27.16
CA HIS A 54 -7.61 14.43 27.90
C HIS A 54 -8.45 13.27 27.39
N SER A 55 -9.76 13.47 27.16
CA SER A 55 -10.60 12.39 26.61
C SER A 55 -10.16 11.93 25.23
N MET A 56 -9.60 12.84 24.41
CA MET A 56 -9.06 12.51 23.10
C MET A 56 -7.79 11.66 23.24
N LEU A 57 -6.88 12.01 24.17
CA LEU A 57 -5.68 11.22 24.45
C LEU A 57 -6.03 9.81 24.95
N ASP A 58 -7.01 9.69 25.86
CA ASP A 58 -7.47 8.38 26.34
C ASP A 58 -8.05 7.54 25.19
N SER A 59 -8.87 8.15 24.33
CA SER A 59 -9.44 7.44 23.18
C SER A 59 -8.38 6.99 22.16
N LEU A 60 -7.33 7.80 21.96
CA LEU A 60 -6.20 7.45 21.08
C LEU A 60 -5.37 6.31 21.70
N SER A 61 -5.13 6.35 23.01
CA SER A 61 -4.45 5.28 23.74
C SER A 61 -5.22 3.96 23.63
N ASP A 62 -6.54 3.99 23.86
CA ASP A 62 -7.41 2.82 23.71
C ASP A 62 -7.41 2.28 22.28
N GLN A 63 -7.49 3.15 21.27
CA GLN A 63 -7.39 2.76 19.87
C GLN A 63 -6.03 2.12 19.57
N GLN A 64 -4.95 2.65 20.13
CA GLN A 64 -3.60 2.11 19.94
C GLN A 64 -3.45 0.71 20.57
N VAL A 65 -4.00 0.51 21.77
CA VAL A 65 -3.99 -0.81 22.43
C VAL A 65 -4.82 -1.82 21.64
N ARG A 66 -6.02 -1.43 21.17
CA ARG A 66 -6.87 -2.30 20.35
C ARG A 66 -6.21 -2.68 19.04
N THR A 67 -5.68 -1.71 18.30
CA THR A 67 -4.97 -1.97 17.03
C THR A 67 -3.75 -2.85 17.24
N ARG A 68 -2.98 -2.65 18.32
CA ARG A 68 -1.86 -3.51 18.66
C ARG A 68 -2.32 -4.95 18.95
N GLY A 69 -3.42 -5.12 19.70
CA GLY A 69 -4.03 -6.42 19.95
C GLY A 69 -4.48 -7.12 18.66
N ASP A 70 -5.16 -6.40 17.77
CA ASP A 70 -5.60 -6.91 16.47
C ASP A 70 -4.43 -7.36 15.60
N ILE A 71 -3.35 -6.56 15.56
CA ILE A 71 -2.13 -6.91 14.84
C ILE A 71 -1.49 -8.17 15.41
N SER A 72 -1.34 -8.28 16.73
CA SER A 72 -0.79 -9.47 17.39
C SER A 72 -1.63 -10.72 17.09
N ASN A 73 -2.96 -10.61 17.13
CA ASN A 73 -3.86 -11.71 16.79
C ASN A 73 -3.72 -12.13 15.32
N ARG A 74 -3.58 -11.17 14.39
CA ARG A 74 -3.33 -11.45 12.96
C ARG A 74 -1.99 -12.13 12.74
N PHE A 75 -0.93 -11.74 13.46
CA PHE A 75 0.36 -12.43 13.38
C PHE A 75 0.25 -13.90 13.81
N LEU A 76 -0.39 -14.17 14.95
CA LEU A 76 -0.66 -15.54 15.41
C LEU A 76 -1.51 -16.35 14.41
N GLN A 77 -2.38 -15.70 13.65
CA GLN A 77 -3.14 -16.34 12.58
C GLN A 77 -2.27 -16.64 11.36
N ILE A 78 -1.42 -15.70 10.94
CA ILE A 78 -0.48 -15.88 9.82
C ILE A 78 0.50 -17.02 10.12
N ASP A 79 1.04 -17.09 11.34
CA ASP A 79 1.96 -18.16 11.74
C ASP A 79 1.32 -19.53 11.61
N ARG A 80 0.06 -19.68 12.05
CA ARG A 80 -0.70 -20.93 11.86
C ARG A 80 -0.93 -21.27 10.40
N GLN A 81 -1.23 -20.27 9.56
CA GLN A 81 -1.39 -20.48 8.12
C GLN A 81 -0.07 -20.88 7.45
N LEU A 82 1.06 -20.32 7.89
CA LEU A 82 2.38 -20.68 7.38
C LEU A 82 2.74 -22.13 7.70
N VAL A 83 2.48 -22.59 8.92
CA VAL A 83 2.66 -24.00 9.30
C VAL A 83 1.79 -24.90 8.43
N GLN A 84 0.52 -24.54 8.21
CA GLN A 84 -0.39 -25.32 7.36
C GLN A 84 0.09 -25.38 5.90
N ILE A 85 0.60 -24.27 5.34
CA ILE A 85 1.16 -24.24 4.00
C ILE A 85 2.43 -25.09 3.91
N GLN A 86 3.30 -25.04 4.93
CA GLN A 86 4.50 -25.88 4.98
C GLN A 86 4.14 -27.37 5.02
N GLU A 87 3.12 -27.74 5.81
CA GLU A 87 2.62 -29.11 5.87
C GLU A 87 2.04 -29.57 4.53
N LEU A 88 1.16 -28.76 3.92
CA LEU A 88 0.60 -29.05 2.59
C LEU A 88 1.68 -29.14 1.51
N THR A 89 2.72 -28.32 1.61
CA THR A 89 3.86 -28.36 0.69
C THR A 89 4.65 -29.65 0.88
N GLY A 90 4.89 -30.09 2.12
CA GLY A 90 5.53 -31.37 2.43
C GLY A 90 4.73 -32.55 1.90
N GLN A 91 3.41 -32.57 2.13
CA GLN A 91 2.50 -33.58 1.58
C GLN A 91 2.50 -33.57 0.04
N GLY A 92 2.57 -32.38 -0.58
CA GLY A 92 2.68 -32.23 -2.03
C GLY A 92 3.97 -32.83 -2.58
N GLN A 93 5.10 -32.59 -1.91
CA GLN A 93 6.40 -33.17 -2.27
C GLN A 93 6.39 -34.69 -2.14
N GLN A 94 5.80 -35.23 -1.06
CA GLN A 94 5.65 -36.68 -0.85
C GLN A 94 4.79 -37.33 -1.94
N ARG A 95 3.63 -36.75 -2.25
CA ARG A 95 2.78 -37.25 -3.36
C ARG A 95 3.48 -37.19 -4.72
N LEU A 96 4.28 -36.14 -4.97
CA LEU A 96 5.06 -36.03 -6.20
C LEU A 96 6.18 -37.08 -6.27
N SER A 97 6.84 -37.42 -5.15
CA SER A 97 7.84 -38.51 -5.14
C SER A 97 7.18 -39.87 -5.34
N GLU A 98 6.06 -40.14 -4.68
CA GLU A 98 5.30 -41.38 -4.86
C GLU A 98 4.82 -41.53 -6.32
N LEU A 99 4.29 -40.45 -6.91
CA LEU A 99 3.85 -40.47 -8.31
C LEU A 99 5.03 -40.70 -9.26
N ARG A 100 6.19 -40.09 -9.00
CA ARG A 100 7.42 -40.31 -9.78
C ARG A 100 7.89 -41.77 -9.69
N GLU A 101 7.85 -42.37 -8.51
CA GLU A 101 8.20 -43.78 -8.32
C GLU A 101 7.21 -44.70 -9.04
N GLN A 102 5.91 -44.46 -8.93
CA GLN A 102 4.89 -45.21 -9.66
C GLN A 102 5.06 -45.10 -11.18
N LEU A 103 5.35 -43.91 -11.69
CA LEU A 103 5.64 -43.70 -13.12
C LEU A 103 6.89 -44.46 -13.55
N ASN A 104 7.97 -44.43 -12.76
CA ASN A 104 9.19 -45.18 -13.06
C ASN A 104 8.95 -46.70 -13.03
N ALA A 105 8.17 -47.20 -12.07
CA ALA A 105 7.81 -48.61 -11.98
C ALA A 105 6.99 -49.06 -13.20
N ARG A 106 5.96 -48.29 -13.59
CA ARG A 106 5.19 -48.52 -14.82
C ARG A 106 6.07 -48.44 -16.07
N GLN A 107 6.99 -47.48 -16.12
CA GLN A 107 7.91 -47.34 -17.24
C GLN A 107 8.84 -48.55 -17.36
N GLN A 108 9.29 -49.12 -16.24
CA GLN A 108 10.08 -50.36 -16.24
C GLN A 108 9.25 -51.58 -16.64
N GLU A 109 7.98 -51.67 -16.24
CA GLU A 109 7.07 -52.72 -16.71
C GLU A 109 6.82 -52.62 -18.21
N ILE A 110 6.54 -51.41 -18.71
CA ILE A 110 6.40 -51.13 -20.15
C ILE A 110 7.71 -51.45 -20.88
N ALA A 111 8.88 -51.09 -20.32
CA ALA A 111 10.17 -51.41 -20.91
C ALA A 111 10.44 -52.92 -20.94
N ARG A 112 10.07 -53.68 -19.89
CA ARG A 112 10.19 -55.15 -19.87
C ARG A 112 9.24 -55.83 -20.85
N GLN A 113 8.02 -55.30 -21.00
CA GLN A 113 7.06 -55.76 -21.99
C GLN A 113 7.50 -55.39 -23.41
N ALA A 114 8.07 -54.19 -23.60
CA ALA A 114 8.67 -53.74 -24.84
C ALA A 114 9.92 -54.54 -25.20
N ASP A 115 10.75 -54.97 -24.24
CA ASP A 115 11.90 -55.86 -24.48
C ASP A 115 11.45 -57.28 -24.83
N SER A 116 10.35 -57.76 -24.23
CA SER A 116 9.73 -59.04 -24.62
C SER A 116 9.08 -58.99 -26.01
N ALA A 117 8.58 -57.81 -26.41
CA ALA A 117 8.02 -57.56 -27.74
C ALA A 117 9.10 -57.27 -28.79
N ALA A 118 10.20 -56.60 -28.41
CA ALA A 118 11.33 -56.27 -29.28
C ALA A 118 12.21 -57.50 -29.58
N ARG A 119 12.21 -58.52 -28.72
CA ARG A 119 12.76 -59.85 -29.05
C ARG A 119 11.92 -60.62 -30.07
N ALA A 120 10.70 -60.17 -30.36
CA ALA A 120 9.87 -60.67 -31.46
C ALA A 120 9.88 -59.76 -32.70
N ASP A 121 10.52 -58.58 -32.65
CA ASP A 121 10.45 -57.58 -33.72
C ASP A 121 11.78 -56.81 -33.93
N THR A 122 12.90 -57.53 -33.93
CA THR A 122 14.25 -57.04 -34.31
C THR A 122 14.36 -56.72 -35.81
N ALA A 123 13.36 -56.06 -36.39
CA ALA A 123 13.35 -55.78 -37.83
C ALA A 123 12.60 -54.53 -38.30
N ARG A 124 12.46 -53.43 -37.54
CA ARG A 124 12.36 -52.09 -38.18
C ARG A 124 12.49 -50.89 -37.23
N SER A 125 13.53 -50.09 -37.52
CA SER A 125 13.64 -48.62 -37.35
C SER A 125 13.87 -48.02 -35.96
N ALA A 126 14.96 -47.25 -35.91
CA ALA A 126 15.40 -46.40 -34.81
C ALA A 126 14.45 -45.22 -34.52
N PRO A 127 14.42 -44.67 -33.29
CA PRO A 127 13.60 -43.52 -32.93
C PRO A 127 14.32 -42.19 -33.20
N SER A 128 13.60 -41.26 -33.83
CA SER A 128 13.88 -39.83 -33.82
C SER A 128 13.28 -39.23 -32.55
N GLU A 129 14.12 -38.88 -31.58
CA GLU A 129 13.74 -38.02 -30.45
C GLU A 129 13.45 -36.60 -30.93
N ALA A 130 12.20 -36.15 -30.78
CA ALA A 130 11.87 -34.72 -30.78
C ALA A 130 10.61 -34.42 -29.96
N ALA A 131 10.78 -33.49 -29.01
CA ALA A 131 9.79 -32.55 -28.50
C ALA A 131 8.68 -33.03 -27.53
N THR A 132 9.03 -33.18 -26.24
CA THR A 132 8.07 -33.02 -25.11
C THR A 132 8.64 -32.34 -23.85
N GLY A 133 9.90 -31.89 -23.85
CA GLY A 133 10.56 -31.36 -22.63
C GLY A 133 10.48 -29.83 -22.41
N SER A 134 10.07 -29.02 -23.40
CA SER A 134 10.28 -27.57 -23.34
C SER A 134 9.31 -26.79 -22.44
N GLY A 135 8.10 -27.31 -22.20
CA GLY A 135 7.09 -26.62 -21.36
C GLY A 135 7.35 -26.74 -19.87
N ALA A 136 7.72 -27.95 -19.41
CA ALA A 136 7.96 -28.21 -17.99
C ALA A 136 9.13 -27.39 -17.43
N GLY A 137 10.23 -27.27 -18.20
CA GLY A 137 11.38 -26.45 -17.81
C GLY A 137 11.08 -24.95 -17.80
N ALA A 138 10.26 -24.46 -18.73
CA ALA A 138 9.84 -23.06 -18.77
C ALA A 138 8.99 -22.69 -17.56
N ASP A 139 8.00 -23.52 -17.23
CA ASP A 139 7.16 -23.34 -16.04
C ASP A 139 7.98 -23.41 -14.74
N GLU A 140 8.96 -24.31 -14.66
CA GLU A 140 9.87 -24.42 -13.51
C GLU A 140 10.75 -23.17 -13.34
N LEU A 141 11.35 -22.68 -14.42
CA LEU A 141 12.17 -21.46 -14.41
C LEU A 141 11.34 -20.24 -13.98
N TYR A 142 10.12 -20.13 -14.50
CA TYR A 142 9.17 -19.08 -14.13
C TYR A 142 8.82 -19.13 -12.64
N ASN A 143 8.46 -20.31 -12.12
CA ASN A 143 8.10 -20.49 -10.72
C ASN A 143 9.29 -20.22 -9.77
N THR A 144 10.49 -20.64 -10.16
CA THR A 144 11.73 -20.38 -9.40
C THR A 144 12.03 -18.87 -9.33
N SER A 145 11.82 -18.16 -10.44
CA SER A 145 12.00 -16.70 -10.53
C SER A 145 10.98 -15.96 -9.66
N LEU A 146 9.72 -16.40 -9.66
CA LEU A 146 8.70 -15.90 -8.74
C LEU A 146 9.07 -16.15 -7.27
N ALA A 147 9.60 -17.33 -6.94
CA ALA A 147 10.04 -17.63 -5.59
C ALA A 147 11.20 -16.71 -5.15
N ALA A 148 12.13 -16.40 -6.05
CA ALA A 148 13.19 -15.42 -5.80
C ALA A 148 12.63 -14.01 -5.57
N LEU A 149 11.64 -13.59 -6.36
CA LEU A 149 10.98 -12.29 -6.19
C LEU A 149 10.28 -12.20 -4.83
N ARG A 150 9.55 -13.23 -4.41
CA ARG A 150 8.88 -13.29 -3.10
C ARG A 150 9.86 -13.23 -1.92
N ARG A 151 11.11 -13.65 -2.11
CA ARG A 151 12.19 -13.52 -1.13
C ARG A 151 12.89 -12.16 -1.15
N GLY A 152 12.48 -11.25 -2.04
CA GLY A 152 13.13 -9.95 -2.25
C GLY A 152 14.45 -10.03 -3.01
N SER A 153 14.81 -11.18 -3.59
CA SER A 153 16.02 -11.35 -4.39
C SER A 153 15.82 -10.81 -5.80
N LEU A 154 15.73 -9.48 -5.93
CA LEU A 154 15.31 -8.79 -7.16
C LEU A 154 16.19 -9.13 -8.38
N GLN A 155 17.51 -9.17 -8.19
CA GLN A 155 18.44 -9.47 -9.30
C GLN A 155 18.31 -10.92 -9.79
N THR A 156 18.23 -11.87 -8.87
CA THR A 156 18.03 -13.29 -9.19
C THR A 156 16.69 -13.52 -9.90
N ALA A 157 15.63 -12.90 -9.40
CA ALA A 157 14.31 -12.96 -10.01
C ALA A 157 14.33 -12.38 -11.43
N ARG A 158 14.92 -11.19 -11.60
CA ARG A 158 15.05 -10.53 -12.90
C ARG A 158 15.80 -11.39 -13.91
N ALA A 159 16.95 -11.93 -13.52
CA ALA A 159 17.75 -12.79 -14.39
C ALA A 159 16.97 -14.03 -14.82
N GLY A 160 16.24 -14.68 -13.89
CA GLY A 160 15.42 -15.84 -14.20
C GLY A 160 14.25 -15.53 -15.14
N PHE A 161 13.55 -14.40 -14.95
CA PHE A 161 12.50 -13.98 -15.88
C PHE A 161 13.05 -13.58 -17.26
N GLN A 162 14.22 -12.92 -17.33
CA GLN A 162 14.87 -12.60 -18.60
C GLN A 162 15.29 -13.87 -19.35
N GLU A 163 15.82 -14.86 -18.63
CA GLU A 163 16.18 -16.15 -19.21
C GLU A 163 14.94 -16.91 -19.69
N PHE A 164 13.84 -16.87 -18.94
CA PHE A 164 12.56 -17.42 -19.36
C PHE A 164 12.08 -16.77 -20.66
N LEU A 165 12.17 -15.45 -20.78
CA LEU A 165 11.76 -14.73 -21.99
C LEU A 165 12.67 -15.03 -23.19
N ARG A 166 13.96 -15.31 -22.95
CA ARG A 166 14.94 -15.65 -23.98
C ARG A 166 14.70 -17.07 -24.52
N THR A 167 14.47 -18.02 -23.62
CA THR A 167 14.31 -19.44 -23.97
C THR A 167 12.90 -19.79 -24.41
N SER A 168 11.89 -19.08 -23.89
CA SER A 168 10.47 -19.39 -24.07
C SER A 168 9.64 -18.15 -24.47
N PRO A 169 10.02 -17.41 -25.54
CA PRO A 169 9.40 -16.12 -25.88
C PRO A 169 7.92 -16.19 -26.26
N GLN A 170 7.44 -17.34 -26.74
CA GLN A 170 6.04 -17.56 -27.14
C GLN A 170 5.20 -18.18 -26.01
N HIS A 171 5.78 -18.40 -24.83
CA HIS A 171 5.06 -19.03 -23.74
C HIS A 171 3.90 -18.15 -23.26
N ARG A 172 2.81 -18.78 -22.81
CA ARG A 172 1.62 -18.06 -22.29
C ARG A 172 1.93 -17.12 -21.13
N LEU A 173 3.00 -17.38 -20.39
CA LEU A 173 3.48 -16.57 -19.25
C LEU A 173 4.50 -15.50 -19.67
N ALA A 174 4.87 -15.37 -20.95
CA ALA A 174 5.81 -14.35 -21.40
C ALA A 174 5.36 -12.90 -21.09
N PRO A 175 4.09 -12.51 -21.26
CA PRO A 175 3.65 -11.17 -20.84
C PRO A 175 3.81 -10.95 -19.33
N ASP A 176 3.62 -12.01 -18.56
CA ASP A 176 3.70 -12.00 -17.10
C ASP A 176 5.14 -11.90 -16.61
N ALA A 177 6.04 -12.71 -17.17
CA ALA A 177 7.47 -12.64 -16.90
C ALA A 177 8.04 -11.26 -17.25
N LEU A 178 7.68 -10.69 -18.41
CA LEU A 178 8.12 -9.36 -18.80
C LEU A 178 7.59 -8.27 -17.86
N PHE A 179 6.35 -8.42 -17.39
CA PHE A 179 5.81 -7.54 -16.36
C PHE A 179 6.63 -7.62 -15.05
N TYR A 180 6.95 -8.82 -14.59
CA TYR A 180 7.76 -9.00 -13.38
C TYR A 180 9.20 -8.51 -13.53
N VAL A 181 9.79 -8.53 -14.73
CA VAL A 181 11.06 -7.82 -14.98
C VAL A 181 10.90 -6.34 -14.64
N GLY A 182 9.82 -5.69 -15.10
CA GLY A 182 9.53 -4.29 -14.78
C GLY A 182 9.33 -4.06 -13.27
N GLU A 183 8.59 -4.94 -12.60
CA GLU A 183 8.40 -4.88 -11.14
C GLU A 183 9.73 -4.96 -10.39
N THR A 184 10.65 -5.84 -10.81
CA THR A 184 11.97 -5.97 -10.17
C THR A 184 12.82 -4.70 -10.33
N TYR A 185 12.69 -3.96 -11.44
CA TYR A 185 13.37 -2.68 -11.62
C TYR A 185 12.76 -1.60 -10.73
N ASN A 186 11.43 -1.55 -10.68
CA ASN A 186 10.71 -0.58 -9.87
C ASN A 186 11.01 -0.76 -8.37
N GLU A 187 10.99 -2.00 -7.87
CA GLU A 187 11.34 -2.33 -6.49
C GLU A 187 12.81 -2.01 -6.17
N ALA A 188 13.71 -2.16 -7.15
CA ALA A 188 15.11 -1.77 -7.05
C ALA A 188 15.34 -0.25 -7.14
N ARG A 189 14.28 0.56 -7.24
CA ARG A 189 14.32 2.02 -7.46
C ARG A 189 14.97 2.44 -8.79
N ASP A 190 15.12 1.52 -9.73
CA ASP A 190 15.56 1.82 -11.10
C ASP A 190 14.34 2.12 -11.97
N VAL A 191 13.84 3.33 -11.78
CA VAL A 191 12.54 3.77 -12.27
C VAL A 191 12.51 3.88 -13.79
N ASP A 192 13.63 4.31 -14.39
CA ASP A 192 13.72 4.50 -15.84
C ASP A 192 13.70 3.15 -16.57
N GLN A 193 14.43 2.15 -16.06
CA GLN A 193 14.34 0.80 -16.62
C GLN A 193 12.95 0.18 -16.43
N ALA A 194 12.32 0.40 -15.28
CA ALA A 194 10.96 -0.08 -15.05
C ALA A 194 9.97 0.46 -16.10
N LEU A 195 10.01 1.77 -16.37
CA LEU A 195 9.17 2.42 -17.36
C LEU A 195 9.39 1.87 -18.78
N LEU A 196 10.65 1.65 -19.17
CA LEU A 196 10.99 1.02 -20.46
C LEU A 196 10.39 -0.39 -20.56
N VAL A 197 10.52 -1.20 -19.52
CA VAL A 197 10.00 -2.58 -19.53
C VAL A 197 8.47 -2.60 -19.54
N TYR A 198 7.80 -1.76 -18.74
CA TYR A 198 6.34 -1.66 -18.79
C TYR A 198 5.84 -1.25 -20.18
N ALA A 199 6.53 -0.32 -20.86
CA ALA A 199 6.20 0.04 -22.23
C ALA A 199 6.33 -1.15 -23.19
N GLN A 200 7.34 -2.00 -23.00
CA GLN A 200 7.50 -3.23 -23.80
C GLN A 200 6.35 -4.23 -23.58
N VAL A 201 5.83 -4.37 -22.35
CA VAL A 201 4.65 -5.23 -22.10
C VAL A 201 3.47 -4.77 -22.95
N VAL A 202 3.19 -3.47 -22.94
CA VAL A 202 2.07 -2.88 -23.71
C VAL A 202 2.30 -3.00 -25.22
N GLN A 203 3.54 -2.83 -25.68
CA GLN A 203 3.88 -2.88 -27.10
C GLN A 203 3.86 -4.31 -27.66
N ARG A 204 4.44 -5.28 -26.93
CA ARG A 204 4.57 -6.67 -27.38
C ARG A 204 3.31 -7.48 -27.13
N TYR A 205 2.58 -7.18 -26.05
CA TYR A 205 1.44 -7.99 -25.61
C TYR A 205 0.20 -7.15 -25.34
N PRO A 206 -0.28 -6.31 -26.27
CA PRO A 206 -1.39 -5.38 -26.05
C PRO A 206 -2.71 -6.07 -25.66
N ALA A 207 -2.93 -7.33 -26.06
CA ALA A 207 -4.12 -8.10 -25.72
C ALA A 207 -4.01 -8.87 -24.38
N SER A 208 -2.83 -8.87 -23.74
CA SER A 208 -2.63 -9.56 -22.46
C SER A 208 -3.33 -8.82 -21.32
N SER A 209 -3.80 -9.58 -20.32
CA SER A 209 -4.26 -9.03 -19.05
C SER A 209 -3.19 -8.19 -18.33
N ARG A 210 -1.90 -8.37 -18.65
CA ARG A 210 -0.80 -7.57 -18.09
C ARG A 210 -0.59 -6.22 -18.76
N ALA A 211 -1.10 -5.99 -19.97
CA ALA A 211 -0.94 -4.71 -20.65
C ALA A 211 -1.60 -3.53 -19.89
N PRO A 212 -2.88 -3.60 -19.46
CA PRO A 212 -3.45 -2.54 -18.64
C PRO A 212 -2.73 -2.37 -17.30
N THR A 213 -2.32 -3.47 -16.65
CA THR A 213 -1.54 -3.44 -15.41
C THR A 213 -0.21 -2.71 -15.59
N ALA A 214 0.58 -3.07 -16.61
CA ALA A 214 1.87 -2.44 -16.90
C ALA A 214 1.72 -0.94 -17.20
N LEU A 215 0.73 -0.58 -18.02
CA LEU A 215 0.48 0.82 -18.36
C LEU A 215 0.05 1.65 -17.15
N TYR A 216 -0.79 1.08 -16.28
CA TYR A 216 -1.16 1.70 -15.01
C TYR A 216 0.04 1.84 -14.07
N ARG A 217 0.87 0.80 -13.92
CA ARG A 217 2.10 0.85 -13.11
C ARG A 217 3.02 1.97 -13.59
N ALA A 218 3.26 2.07 -14.89
CA ALA A 218 4.03 3.17 -15.48
C ALA A 218 3.45 4.55 -15.12
N GLY A 219 2.13 4.73 -15.21
CA GLY A 219 1.46 5.96 -14.79
C GLY A 219 1.63 6.28 -13.30
N THR A 220 1.53 5.28 -12.42
CA THR A 220 1.73 5.46 -10.97
C THR A 220 3.18 5.78 -10.62
N VAL A 221 4.12 5.20 -11.36
CA VAL A 221 5.55 5.46 -11.21
C VAL A 221 5.88 6.90 -11.59
N GLU A 222 5.36 7.38 -12.73
CA GLU A 222 5.49 8.79 -13.15
C GLU A 222 4.90 9.76 -12.11
N ALA A 223 3.73 9.41 -11.55
CA ALA A 223 3.11 10.21 -10.50
C ALA A 223 3.98 10.26 -9.24
N GLY A 224 4.55 9.12 -8.83
CA GLY A 224 5.42 9.01 -7.66
C GLY A 224 6.71 9.82 -7.75
N ARG A 225 7.25 10.00 -8.97
CA ARG A 225 8.43 10.86 -9.22
C ARG A 225 8.08 12.32 -9.52
N GLY A 226 6.81 12.72 -9.34
CA GLY A 226 6.35 14.10 -9.53
C GLY A 226 6.07 14.51 -10.97
N ASN A 227 6.22 13.62 -11.96
CA ASN A 227 5.93 13.90 -13.35
C ASN A 227 4.44 13.76 -13.65
N ARG A 228 3.64 14.71 -13.13
CA ARG A 228 2.17 14.69 -13.20
C ARG A 228 1.66 14.68 -14.65
N THR A 229 2.34 15.38 -15.55
CA THR A 229 1.97 15.44 -16.97
C THR A 229 2.04 14.05 -17.61
N GLN A 230 3.17 13.37 -17.48
CA GLN A 230 3.34 12.03 -18.05
C GLN A 230 2.44 11.01 -17.37
N ALA A 231 2.27 11.11 -16.05
CA ALA A 231 1.35 10.26 -15.30
C ALA A 231 -0.08 10.37 -15.84
N ARG A 232 -0.59 11.59 -16.04
CA ARG A 232 -1.93 11.81 -16.61
C ARG A 232 -2.06 11.23 -18.02
N THR A 233 -1.04 11.41 -18.87
CA THR A 233 -1.03 10.83 -20.22
C THR A 233 -1.16 9.31 -20.19
N LEU A 234 -0.35 8.64 -19.37
CA LEU A 234 -0.36 7.17 -19.26
C LEU A 234 -1.68 6.66 -18.66
N LEU A 235 -2.17 7.29 -17.58
CA LEU A 235 -3.42 6.88 -16.92
C LEU A 235 -4.64 7.11 -17.83
N ASN A 236 -4.70 8.22 -18.58
CA ASN A 236 -5.73 8.42 -19.59
C ASN A 236 -5.69 7.33 -20.66
N ARG A 237 -4.50 6.92 -21.08
CA ARG A 237 -4.33 5.83 -22.06
C ARG A 237 -4.85 4.50 -21.50
N VAL A 238 -4.71 4.21 -20.20
CA VAL A 238 -5.35 3.03 -19.57
C VAL A 238 -6.87 3.08 -19.76
N VAL A 239 -7.49 4.22 -19.44
CA VAL A 239 -8.94 4.41 -19.52
C VAL A 239 -9.46 4.28 -20.95
N GLN A 240 -8.70 4.81 -21.93
CA GLN A 240 -9.08 4.81 -23.34
C GLN A 240 -8.84 3.44 -24.01
N ALA A 241 -7.68 2.83 -23.80
CA ALA A 241 -7.29 1.59 -24.46
C ALA A 241 -7.87 0.34 -23.79
N TYR A 242 -8.11 0.38 -22.47
CA TYR A 242 -8.58 -0.77 -21.69
C TYR A 242 -9.79 -0.42 -20.82
N PRO A 243 -10.88 0.15 -21.38
CA PRO A 243 -11.97 0.74 -20.61
C PRO A 243 -12.72 -0.23 -19.67
N ARG A 244 -12.62 -1.54 -19.95
CA ARG A 244 -13.26 -2.63 -19.18
C ARG A 244 -12.32 -3.30 -18.16
N SER A 245 -11.05 -2.91 -18.10
CA SER A 245 -10.12 -3.52 -17.14
C SER A 245 -10.30 -2.92 -15.73
N PRO A 246 -9.94 -3.66 -14.68
CA PRO A 246 -9.91 -3.12 -13.32
C PRO A 246 -9.03 -1.87 -13.20
N GLU A 247 -7.91 -1.83 -13.93
CA GLU A 247 -7.00 -0.69 -13.94
C GLU A 247 -7.61 0.58 -14.52
N ALA A 248 -8.59 0.49 -15.42
CA ALA A 248 -9.29 1.68 -15.88
C ALA A 248 -10.07 2.38 -14.75
N ALA A 249 -10.63 1.62 -13.80
CA ALA A 249 -11.27 2.21 -12.62
C ALA A 249 -10.22 2.88 -11.71
N LEU A 250 -9.11 2.19 -11.44
CA LEU A 250 -8.00 2.75 -10.64
C LEU A 250 -7.37 3.98 -11.29
N ALA A 251 -7.22 3.98 -12.62
CA ALA A 251 -6.67 5.10 -13.37
C ALA A 251 -7.57 6.33 -13.28
N ARG A 252 -8.90 6.18 -13.34
CA ARG A 252 -9.84 7.29 -13.16
C ARG A 252 -9.72 7.93 -11.77
N ASP A 253 -9.65 7.12 -10.72
CA ASP A 253 -9.44 7.60 -9.34
C ASP A 253 -8.11 8.38 -9.22
N GLN A 254 -7.03 7.82 -9.76
CA GLN A 254 -5.73 8.48 -9.71
C GLN A 254 -5.69 9.79 -10.51
N LEU A 255 -6.37 9.86 -11.66
CA LEU A 255 -6.50 11.09 -12.46
C LEU A 255 -7.24 12.19 -11.69
N GLN A 256 -8.28 11.86 -10.92
CA GLN A 256 -8.98 12.82 -10.09
C GLN A 256 -8.06 13.40 -9.00
N LYS A 257 -7.26 12.55 -8.34
CA LYS A 257 -6.27 13.00 -7.34
C LYS A 257 -5.22 13.92 -7.93
N LEU A 258 -4.74 13.61 -9.13
CA LEU A 258 -3.75 14.44 -9.84
C LEU A 258 -4.29 15.78 -10.34
N GLY A 259 -5.61 15.96 -10.44
CA GLY A 259 -6.25 17.23 -10.81
C GLY A 259 -6.58 18.15 -9.65
N ARG A 260 -6.46 17.67 -8.39
CA ARG A 260 -6.83 18.42 -7.18
C ARG A 260 -5.68 19.16 -6.49
N GLY A 261 -4.45 19.04 -7.02
CA GLY A 261 -3.26 19.71 -6.48
C GLY A 261 -2.31 20.04 -7.58
#